data_AF-A0A6L3ERB3-F1
#
_entry.id   AF-A0A6L3ERB3-F1
#
_cell.length_a   1.000
_cell.length_b   1.000
_cell.length_c   1.000
_cell.angle_alpha   90.00
_cell.angle_beta   90.00
_cell.angle_gamma   90.00
#
_symmetry.space_group_name_H-M   'P 1'
#
loop_
_entity.id
_entity.type
_entity.pdbx_description
1 polymer ?
#
loop_
_entity_poly.entity_id
_entity_poly.type
_entity_poly.pdbx_seq_one_letter_code
_entity_poly.pdbx_strand_id
1 'polypeptide(L)'
;MFVVELELWRKHDIGHKATVFVRKNHERCDQDARDHVLGDAGKELDPHWNLWPSAIFPVSWKTDVSKTPGYRETVESPTIVHVAKHYCKPWIYPRNGRPFADRFFAYHAGTCWTALSRE
;
A
#
# COMPACT_ATOMS: atom_id res chain seq x y z
N MET A 1 -4.32 0.68 -2.31
CA MET A 1 -4.91 1.96 -2.76
C MET A 1 -6.21 1.65 -3.45
N PHE A 2 -7.24 2.50 -3.33
CA PHE A 2 -8.52 2.30 -4.02
C PHE A 2 -9.03 3.62 -4.57
N VAL A 3 -9.64 3.55 -5.75
CA VAL A 3 -10.58 4.56 -6.22
C VAL A 3 -11.96 3.95 -6.07
N VAL A 4 -12.84 4.63 -5.34
CA VAL A 4 -14.15 4.10 -4.99
C VAL A 4 -15.22 4.93 -5.69
N GLU A 5 -16.09 4.26 -6.43
CA GLU A 5 -17.36 4.86 -6.84
C GLU A 5 -18.34 4.77 -5.66
N LEU A 6 -18.55 5.89 -5.01
CA LEU A 6 -19.35 6.02 -3.79
C LEU A 6 -20.85 5.82 -4.02
N GLU A 7 -21.43 6.17 -5.18
CA GLU A 7 -22.85 5.90 -5.42
C GLU A 7 -23.12 4.40 -5.54
N LEU A 8 -22.31 3.68 -6.32
CA LEU A 8 -22.36 2.22 -6.38
C LEU A 8 -22.05 1.59 -5.03
N TRP A 9 -21.05 2.08 -4.30
CA TRP A 9 -20.71 1.57 -2.97
C TRP A 9 -21.90 1.62 -2.00
N ARG A 10 -22.65 2.74 -2.01
CA ARG A 10 -23.88 2.90 -1.21
C ARG A 10 -25.02 2.04 -1.74
N LYS A 11 -25.27 2.06 -3.05
CA LYS A 11 -26.35 1.29 -3.70
C LYS A 11 -26.25 -0.21 -3.41
N HIS A 12 -25.03 -0.74 -3.37
CA HIS A 12 -24.77 -2.16 -3.14
C HIS A 12 -24.46 -2.52 -1.69
N ASP A 13 -24.54 -1.55 -0.78
CA ASP A 13 -24.34 -1.73 0.66
C ASP A 13 -23.02 -2.45 1.02
N ILE A 14 -21.94 -2.05 0.33
CA ILE A 14 -20.64 -2.74 0.40
C ILE A 14 -20.04 -2.66 1.81
N GLY A 15 -20.17 -1.51 2.47
CA GLY A 15 -19.63 -1.30 3.83
C GLY A 15 -20.28 -2.21 4.88
N HIS A 16 -21.60 -2.37 4.85
CA HIS A 16 -22.30 -3.27 5.75
C HIS A 16 -21.91 -4.73 5.50
N LYS A 17 -21.89 -5.15 4.23
CA LYS A 17 -21.47 -6.52 3.85
C LYS A 17 -20.06 -6.84 4.32
N ALA A 18 -19.11 -5.93 4.13
CA ALA A 18 -17.73 -6.09 4.59
C ALA A 18 -17.66 -6.16 6.12
N THR A 19 -18.43 -5.34 6.83
CA THR A 19 -18.52 -5.37 8.30
C THR A 19 -19.08 -6.69 8.81
N VAL A 20 -20.14 -7.21 8.17
CA VAL A 20 -20.72 -8.51 8.50
C VAL A 20 -19.71 -9.64 8.24
N PHE A 21 -18.94 -9.56 7.16
CA PHE A 21 -17.89 -10.54 6.86
C PHE A 21 -16.81 -10.57 7.95
N VAL A 22 -16.23 -9.43 8.32
CA VAL A 22 -15.18 -9.37 9.37
C VAL A 22 -15.72 -9.88 10.70
N ARG A 23 -16.97 -9.53 11.05
CA ARG A 23 -17.60 -10.00 12.30
C ARG A 23 -17.82 -11.51 12.35
N LYS A 24 -17.98 -12.17 11.19
CA LYS A 24 -18.14 -13.63 11.11
C LYS A 24 -16.82 -14.37 10.97
N ASN A 25 -15.76 -13.69 10.52
CA ASN A 25 -14.44 -14.26 10.24
C ASN A 25 -13.37 -13.43 10.96
N HIS A 26 -13.29 -13.59 12.29
CA HIS A 26 -12.44 -12.77 13.16
C HIS A 26 -10.94 -12.84 12.84
N GLU A 27 -10.51 -13.88 12.13
CA GLU A 27 -9.14 -14.07 11.65
C GLU A 27 -8.83 -13.30 10.35
N ARG A 28 -9.84 -12.77 9.67
CA ARG A 28 -9.71 -12.05 8.40
C ARG A 28 -9.61 -10.55 8.61
N CYS A 29 -8.79 -9.90 7.79
CA CYS A 29 -8.63 -8.46 7.85
C CYS A 29 -9.68 -7.74 6.98
N ASP A 30 -9.72 -6.42 7.11
CA ASP A 30 -10.55 -5.54 6.30
C ASP A 30 -10.28 -5.67 4.79
N GLN A 31 -9.02 -5.93 4.40
CA GLN A 31 -8.65 -6.16 3.00
C GLN A 31 -9.26 -7.46 2.45
N ASP A 32 -9.26 -8.54 3.24
CA ASP A 32 -9.90 -9.80 2.85
C ASP A 32 -11.41 -9.63 2.69
N ALA A 33 -12.04 -8.89 3.62
CA ALA A 33 -13.47 -8.60 3.56
C ALA A 33 -13.85 -7.80 2.32
N ARG A 34 -13.03 -6.80 1.97
CA ARG A 34 -13.19 -6.04 0.73
C ARG A 34 -13.11 -6.97 -0.48
N ASP A 35 -12.07 -7.79 -0.58
CA ASP A 35 -11.86 -8.66 -1.74
C ASP A 35 -12.99 -9.69 -1.87
N HIS A 36 -13.48 -10.22 -0.75
CA HIS A 36 -14.64 -11.11 -0.73
C HIS A 36 -15.92 -10.43 -1.23
N VAL A 37 -16.20 -9.21 -0.78
CA VAL A 37 -17.45 -8.50 -1.10
C VAL A 37 -17.43 -7.94 -2.52
N LEU A 38 -16.27 -7.45 -2.99
CA LEU A 38 -16.13 -6.90 -4.34
C LEU A 38 -15.99 -8.00 -5.41
N GLY A 39 -15.36 -9.13 -5.08
CA GLY A 39 -15.06 -10.20 -6.04
C GLY A 39 -14.43 -9.63 -7.32
N ASP A 40 -14.98 -10.01 -8.47
CA ASP A 40 -14.50 -9.59 -9.79
C ASP A 40 -15.01 -8.20 -10.24
N ALA A 41 -15.74 -7.47 -9.39
CA ALA A 41 -16.24 -6.13 -9.74
C ALA A 41 -15.14 -5.05 -9.73
N GLY A 42 -13.99 -5.34 -9.14
CA GLY A 42 -12.83 -4.45 -9.10
C GLY A 42 -12.11 -4.37 -10.45
N LYS A 43 -11.59 -3.18 -10.76
CA LYS A 43 -10.60 -3.01 -11.83
C LYS A 43 -9.23 -2.80 -11.21
N GLU A 44 -8.22 -3.47 -11.76
CA GLU A 44 -6.85 -3.28 -11.32
C GLU A 44 -6.36 -1.87 -11.67
N LEU A 45 -5.66 -1.25 -10.72
CA LEU A 45 -4.92 -0.03 -10.96
C LEU A 45 -3.51 -0.39 -11.40
N ASP A 46 -2.91 0.48 -12.22
CA ASP A 46 -1.50 0.38 -12.53
C ASP A 46 -0.66 0.39 -11.22
N PRO A 47 0.33 -0.51 -11.07
CA PRO A 47 1.15 -0.62 -9.86
C PRO A 47 1.84 0.68 -9.40
N HIS A 48 2.08 1.66 -10.28
CA HIS A 48 2.66 2.97 -9.91
C HIS A 48 1.83 3.76 -8.89
N TRP A 49 0.54 3.44 -8.76
CA TRP A 49 -0.38 4.05 -7.80
C TRP A 49 -0.30 3.43 -6.40
N ASN A 50 0.48 2.36 -6.19
CA ASN A 50 0.55 1.67 -4.90
C ASN A 50 1.84 0.85 -4.74
N LEU A 51 3.02 1.44 -5.03
CA LEU A 51 4.29 0.73 -4.87
C LEU A 51 4.55 0.43 -3.40
N TRP A 52 4.82 -0.83 -3.07
CA TRP A 52 5.25 -1.24 -1.74
C TRP A 52 6.78 -1.36 -1.71
N PRO A 53 7.52 -0.56 -0.92
CA PRO A 53 8.98 -0.67 -0.84
C PRO A 53 9.49 -2.07 -0.45
N SER A 54 8.67 -2.85 0.28
CA SER A 54 8.97 -4.24 0.61
C SER A 54 9.10 -5.16 -0.60
N ALA A 55 8.50 -4.80 -1.75
CA ALA A 55 8.59 -5.57 -3.00
C ALA A 55 9.96 -5.42 -3.69
N ILE A 56 10.74 -4.40 -3.33
CA ILE A 56 12.09 -4.18 -3.87
C ILE A 56 13.11 -5.12 -3.22
N PHE A 57 12.83 -5.56 -1.98
CA PHE A 57 13.70 -6.49 -1.28
C PHE A 57 13.37 -7.92 -1.70
N PRO A 58 14.37 -8.73 -2.10
CA PRO A 58 14.15 -10.13 -2.42
C PRO A 58 13.64 -10.87 -1.18
N VAL A 59 12.41 -11.37 -1.26
CA VAL A 59 11.84 -12.24 -0.22
C VAL A 59 12.21 -13.67 -0.63
N SER A 60 13.05 -14.34 0.16
CA SER A 60 13.69 -15.62 -0.21
C SER A 60 12.73 -16.81 -0.42
N TRP A 61 11.42 -16.63 -0.25
CA TRP A 61 10.40 -17.68 -0.33
C TRP A 61 9.18 -17.30 -1.20
N LYS A 62 9.20 -16.21 -1.97
CA LYS A 62 8.09 -15.81 -2.84
C LYS A 62 8.53 -15.62 -4.29
N THR A 63 7.54 -15.73 -5.19
CA THR A 63 7.64 -15.40 -6.62
C THR A 63 8.46 -14.14 -6.83
N ASP A 64 9.44 -14.21 -7.72
CA ASP A 64 10.28 -13.08 -8.10
C ASP A 64 9.44 -12.01 -8.83
N VAL A 65 8.95 -11.03 -8.06
CA VAL A 65 8.12 -9.92 -8.54
C VAL A 65 8.88 -8.98 -9.48
N SER A 66 10.20 -9.09 -9.56
CA SER A 66 10.99 -8.29 -10.50
C SER A 66 10.69 -8.63 -11.97
N LYS A 67 10.07 -9.79 -12.21
CA LYS A 67 9.65 -10.26 -13.54
C LYS A 67 8.25 -9.80 -13.94
N THR A 68 7.51 -9.14 -13.05
CA THR A 68 6.18 -8.61 -13.38
C THR A 68 6.30 -7.49 -14.41
N PRO A 69 5.48 -7.47 -15.48
CA PRO A 69 5.44 -6.36 -16.42
C PRO A 69 5.26 -5.02 -15.69
N GLY A 70 6.02 -4.00 -16.09
CA GLY A 70 5.98 -2.67 -15.45
C GLY A 70 6.71 -2.58 -14.11
N TYR A 71 7.31 -3.65 -13.57
CA TYR A 71 8.02 -3.62 -12.28
C TYR A 71 9.13 -2.55 -12.26
N ARG A 72 10.01 -2.54 -13.26
CA ARG A 72 11.13 -1.59 -13.32
C ARG A 72 10.63 -0.14 -13.34
N GLU A 73 9.68 0.15 -14.23
CA GLU A 73 9.08 1.48 -14.37
C GLU A 73 8.41 1.93 -13.06
N THR A 74 7.65 1.03 -12.43
CA THR A 74 7.01 1.27 -11.13
C THR A 74 8.02 1.61 -10.04
N VAL A 75 9.16 0.91 -9.99
CA VAL A 75 10.20 1.11 -8.97
C VAL A 75 11.00 2.40 -9.23
N GLU A 76 11.31 2.71 -10.49
CA GLU A 76 12.10 3.88 -10.87
C GLU A 76 11.31 5.19 -10.69
N SER A 77 10.01 5.17 -11.07
CA SER A 77 9.15 6.35 -11.06
C SER A 77 7.75 6.10 -10.48
N PRO A 78 7.63 5.73 -9.19
CA PRO A 78 6.33 5.55 -8.56
C PRO A 78 5.60 6.88 -8.39
N THR A 79 4.30 6.89 -8.65
CA THR A 79 3.43 8.01 -8.33
C THR A 79 3.09 8.03 -6.83
N ILE A 80 2.85 6.85 -6.24
CA ILE A 80 2.56 6.71 -4.80
C ILE A 80 3.42 5.59 -4.20
N VAL A 81 4.12 5.92 -3.11
CA VAL A 81 4.89 4.97 -2.31
C VAL A 81 4.11 4.64 -1.03
N HIS A 82 3.72 3.38 -0.87
CA HIS A 82 2.97 2.88 0.28
C HIS A 82 3.89 2.11 1.25
N VAL A 83 4.31 2.79 2.32
CA VAL A 83 5.15 2.25 3.40
C VAL A 83 4.37 1.37 4.39
N ALA A 84 3.88 0.21 3.92
CA ALA A 84 2.99 -0.67 4.68
C ALA A 84 3.69 -1.50 5.78
N LYS A 85 4.90 -2.00 5.51
CA LYS A 85 5.63 -2.90 6.44
C LYS A 85 6.42 -2.10 7.48
N HIS A 86 6.40 -2.58 8.73
CA HIS A 86 7.09 -1.94 9.87
C HIS A 86 8.55 -1.61 9.58
N TYR A 87 9.32 -2.57 9.05
CA TYR A 87 10.75 -2.39 8.74
C TYR A 87 11.04 -1.42 7.59
N CYS A 88 10.02 -1.05 6.80
CA CYS A 88 10.12 -0.07 5.72
C CYS A 88 9.79 1.36 6.17
N LYS A 89 9.34 1.58 7.42
CA LYS A 89 8.94 2.90 7.90
C LYS A 89 10.17 3.78 8.14
N PRO A 90 10.38 4.87 7.36
CA PRO A 90 11.59 5.69 7.45
C PRO A 90 11.69 6.44 8.79
N TRP A 91 10.57 6.76 9.44
CA TRP A 91 10.55 7.39 10.77
C TRP A 91 10.82 6.44 11.94
N ILE A 92 10.84 5.12 11.71
CA ILE A 92 11.21 4.12 12.74
C ILE A 92 12.64 3.66 12.54
N TYR A 93 13.07 3.52 11.28
CA TYR A 93 14.40 3.07 10.92
C TYR A 93 15.05 4.08 9.96
N PRO A 94 15.50 5.24 10.46
CA PRO A 94 16.01 6.34 9.62
C PRO A 94 17.35 6.04 8.94
N ARG A 95 17.94 4.86 9.16
CA ARG A 95 19.24 4.49 8.58
C ARG A 95 19.25 4.65 7.07
N ASN A 96 20.35 5.21 6.58
CA ASN A 96 20.69 5.30 5.17
C ASN A 96 20.55 3.93 4.47
N GLY A 97 19.94 3.91 3.29
CA GLY A 97 19.87 2.73 2.41
C GLY A 97 18.50 2.03 2.30
N ARG A 98 17.45 2.54 2.95
CA ARG A 98 16.07 2.07 2.72
C ARG A 98 15.49 2.75 1.46
N PRO A 99 14.82 2.01 0.55
CA PRO A 99 14.17 2.62 -0.61
C PRO A 99 13.22 3.74 -0.21
N PHE A 100 13.35 4.88 -0.88
CA PHE A 100 12.53 6.09 -0.71
C PHE A 100 12.60 6.81 0.65
N ALA A 101 13.52 6.44 1.55
CA ALA A 101 13.68 7.14 2.84
C ALA A 101 14.02 8.62 2.65
N ASP A 102 14.96 8.93 1.75
CA ASP A 102 15.37 10.30 1.43
C ASP A 102 14.20 11.14 0.90
N ARG A 103 13.37 10.54 0.02
CA ARG A 103 12.18 11.20 -0.50
C ARG A 103 11.16 11.48 0.61
N PHE A 104 10.94 10.53 1.52
CA PHE A 104 10.06 10.75 2.68
C PHE A 104 10.51 11.95 3.51
N PHE A 105 11.78 12.02 3.89
CA PHE A 105 12.28 13.13 4.70
C PHE A 105 12.28 14.47 3.96
N ALA A 106 12.52 14.47 2.64
CA ALA A 106 12.38 15.67 1.82
C ALA A 106 10.94 16.23 1.85
N TYR A 107 9.92 15.37 1.71
CA TYR A 107 8.52 15.79 1.85
C TYR A 107 8.17 16.18 3.29
N HIS A 108 8.67 15.44 4.28
CA HIS A 108 8.41 15.69 5.69
C HIS A 108 8.90 17.08 6.14
N ALA A 109 10.09 17.50 5.67
CA ALA A 109 10.66 18.82 5.95
C ALA A 109 9.77 19.99 5.48
N GLY A 110 8.87 19.74 4.52
CA GLY A 110 7.87 20.71 4.05
C GLY A 110 6.58 20.74 4.89
N THR A 111 6.49 19.95 5.95
CA THR A 111 5.30 19.88 6.83
C THR A 111 5.55 20.59 8.16
N CYS A 112 4.49 20.92 8.90
CA CYS A 112 4.59 21.52 10.24
C CYS A 112 5.09 20.53 11.32
N TRP A 113 5.29 19.26 10.97
CA TRP A 113 5.81 18.24 11.87
C TRP A 113 7.34 18.32 11.88
N THR A 114 7.90 18.87 12.95
CA THR A 114 9.35 19.09 13.09
C THR A 114 10.08 17.99 13.85
N ALA A 115 9.34 17.03 14.40
CA ALA A 115 9.87 16.02 15.33
C ALA A 115 10.69 14.89 14.67
N LEU A 116 10.77 14.84 13.34
CA LEU A 116 11.55 13.81 12.63
C LEU A 116 12.61 14.49 11.74
N SER A 117 13.82 14.66 12.27
CA SER A 117 14.99 15.04 11.47
C SER A 117 15.78 13.81 11.06
N ARG A 118 16.40 13.90 9.89
CA ARG A 118 17.42 12.94 9.43
C ARG A 118 18.70 13.27 10.21
N GLU A 119 18.96 12.54 11.30
CA GLU A 119 20.26 12.56 11.99
C GLU A 119 21.33 11.80 11.18
#